data_AF-A0A920JUG0-F1
#
_entry.id   AF-A0A920JUG0-F1
#
_cell.length_a   1.000
_cell.length_b   1.000
_cell.length_c   1.000
_cell.angle_alpha   90.00
_cell.angle_beta   90.00
_cell.angle_gamma   90.00
#
_symmetry.space_group_name_H-M   'P 1'
#
loop_
_entity.id
_entity.type
_entity.pdbx_description
1 polymer ?
#
loop_
_entity_poly.entity_id
_entity_poly.type
_entity_poly.pdbx_seq_one_letter_code
_entity_poly.pdbx_strand_id
1 'polypeptide(L)'
;MLLFLGIFSQDTDLSSITVTRLMDQPIIRPDLHPRLDKISRALLNTVPDWVADPLGKYYLYFADHKGRYIRLAYSDELTGPWKIHEAGLYPLSSLISRRSPSNHR
;
A
#
# COMPACT_ATOMS: atom_id res chain seq x y z
N MET A 1 50.30 -6.80 -15.48
CA MET A 1 49.70 -5.45 -15.35
C MET A 1 48.20 -5.61 -15.46
N LEU A 2 47.48 -5.58 -14.34
CA LEU A 2 46.01 -5.76 -14.29
C LEU A 2 45.37 -4.41 -13.98
N LEU A 3 44.51 -3.94 -14.89
CA LEU A 3 43.68 -2.74 -14.74
C LEU A 3 42.41 -3.09 -13.96
N PHE A 4 42.16 -2.42 -12.84
CA PHE A 4 40.85 -2.40 -12.20
C PHE A 4 40.02 -1.27 -12.82
N LEU A 5 38.91 -1.61 -13.49
CA LEU A 5 37.84 -0.63 -13.75
C LEU A 5 37.07 -0.42 -12.45
N GLY A 6 37.17 0.78 -11.88
CA GLY A 6 36.34 1.21 -10.75
C GLY A 6 34.92 1.52 -11.25
N ILE A 7 33.92 0.91 -10.59
CA ILE A 7 32.54 1.36 -10.68
C ILE A 7 32.46 2.66 -9.87
N PHE A 8 32.12 3.77 -10.53
CA PHE A 8 31.82 5.02 -9.83
C PHE A 8 30.41 4.94 -9.24
N SER A 9 30.31 5.06 -7.91
CA SER A 9 29.04 5.39 -7.27
C SER A 9 28.75 6.86 -7.52
N GLN A 10 27.60 7.19 -8.13
CA GLN A 10 27.11 8.56 -8.12
C GLN A 10 26.49 8.84 -6.75
N ASP A 11 27.17 9.63 -5.93
CA ASP A 11 26.55 10.25 -4.76
C ASP A 11 25.50 11.25 -5.26
N THR A 12 24.22 10.93 -5.03
CA THR A 12 23.14 11.86 -5.32
C THR A 12 23.17 12.96 -4.26
N ASP A 13 23.47 14.19 -4.65
CA ASP A 13 23.39 15.35 -3.75
C ASP A 13 21.93 15.64 -3.39
N LEU A 14 21.54 15.28 -2.17
CA LEU A 14 20.18 15.46 -1.65
C LEU A 14 19.95 16.84 -1.02
N SER A 15 20.95 17.73 -1.00
CA SER A 15 20.87 19.04 -0.31
C SER A 15 19.79 19.99 -0.85
N SER A 16 19.28 19.73 -2.06
CA SER A 16 18.22 20.50 -2.71
C SER A 16 16.81 19.92 -2.55
N ILE A 17 16.64 18.76 -1.89
CA ILE A 17 15.34 18.12 -1.74
C ILE A 17 14.51 18.83 -0.66
N THR A 18 13.34 19.33 -1.04
CA THR A 18 12.35 19.86 -0.10
C THR A 18 11.23 18.85 0.12
N VAL A 19 10.92 18.55 1.38
CA VAL A 19 9.78 17.70 1.76
C VAL A 19 8.71 18.58 2.37
N THR A 20 7.52 18.58 1.77
CA THR A 20 6.36 19.32 2.28
C THR A 20 5.28 18.34 2.70
N ARG A 21 4.67 18.58 3.86
CA ARG A 21 3.56 17.77 4.35
C ARG A 21 2.34 17.99 3.47
N LEU A 22 1.68 16.91 3.05
CA LEU A 22 0.45 17.00 2.25
C LEU A 22 -0.71 17.66 3.02
N MET A 23 -0.85 17.34 4.31
CA MET A 23 -1.90 17.87 5.18
C MET A 23 -1.59 17.63 6.65
N ASP A 24 -2.30 18.31 7.56
CA ASP A 24 -1.98 18.28 8.99
C ASP A 24 -2.46 17.06 9.78
N GLN A 25 -2.98 16.06 9.09
CA GLN A 25 -3.53 14.83 9.65
C GLN A 25 -3.06 13.58 8.91
N PRO A 26 -3.15 12.37 9.51
CA PRO A 26 -2.92 11.13 8.79
C PRO A 26 -3.91 10.94 7.63
N ILE A 27 -3.45 10.33 6.53
CA ILE A 27 -4.31 9.94 5.39
C ILE A 27 -5.40 8.97 5.83
N ILE A 28 -5.03 7.95 6.62
CA ILE A 28 -5.98 6.99 7.22
C ILE A 28 -6.03 7.26 8.72
N ARG A 29 -7.22 7.58 9.20
CA ARG A 29 -7.48 7.91 10.60
C ARG A 29 -8.04 6.69 11.35
N PRO A 30 -7.75 6.50 12.66
CA PRO A 30 -8.26 5.37 13.44
C PRO A 30 -9.79 5.30 13.53
N ASP A 31 -10.47 6.45 13.46
CA ASP A 31 -11.92 6.58 13.52
C ASP A 31 -12.65 6.17 12.22
N LEU A 32 -11.91 5.85 11.16
CA LEU A 32 -12.47 5.53 9.85
C LEU A 32 -13.24 4.19 9.82
N HIS A 33 -12.97 3.27 10.75
CA HIS A 33 -13.70 2.01 10.85
C HIS A 33 -13.60 1.40 12.27
N PRO A 34 -14.68 0.85 12.87
CA PRO A 34 -14.67 0.36 14.26
C PRO A 34 -13.66 -0.76 14.58
N ARG A 35 -13.17 -1.45 13.54
CA ARG A 35 -12.17 -2.53 13.64
C ARG A 35 -10.75 -2.09 13.25
N LEU A 36 -10.51 -0.80 13.10
CA LEU A 36 -9.20 -0.24 12.85
C LEU A 36 -8.51 0.05 14.19
N ASP A 37 -7.27 -0.41 14.35
CA ASP A 37 -6.45 -0.07 15.52
C ASP A 37 -5.24 0.78 15.10
N LYS A 38 -4.10 0.14 14.84
CA LYS A 38 -2.84 0.69 14.38
C LYS A 38 -2.51 0.11 13.01
N ILE A 39 -2.18 0.99 12.08
CA ILE A 39 -1.75 0.64 10.73
C ILE A 39 -0.26 0.30 10.78
N SER A 40 0.12 -0.84 10.20
CA SER A 40 1.53 -1.27 10.17
C SER A 40 2.20 -1.02 8.83
N ARG A 41 1.48 -1.19 7.72
CA ARG A 41 1.97 -1.00 6.35
C ARG A 41 0.86 -0.45 5.49
N ALA A 42 1.20 0.48 4.61
CA ALA A 42 0.30 1.06 3.61
C ALA A 42 0.97 1.13 2.24
N LEU A 43 0.18 0.98 1.18
CA LEU A 43 0.57 1.14 -0.21
C LEU A 43 -0.51 1.94 -0.93
N LEU A 44 -0.12 3.03 -1.60
CA LEU A 44 -1.01 3.93 -2.34
C LEU A 44 -0.76 3.80 -3.84
N ASN A 45 -1.83 3.66 -4.61
CA ASN A 45 -1.80 3.56 -6.06
C ASN A 45 -2.91 4.41 -6.68
N THR A 46 -2.64 5.01 -7.84
CA THR A 46 -3.69 5.50 -8.74
C THR A 46 -4.41 4.32 -9.38
N VAL A 47 -5.72 4.42 -9.55
CA VAL A 47 -6.49 3.40 -10.26
C VAL A 47 -6.20 3.50 -11.75
N PRO A 48 -5.77 2.42 -12.41
CA PRO A 48 -5.55 2.43 -13.85
C PRO A 48 -6.85 2.59 -14.65
N ASP A 49 -6.77 3.24 -15.81
CA ASP A 49 -7.93 3.54 -16.67
C ASP A 49 -8.68 2.29 -17.19
N TRP A 50 -8.04 1.12 -17.17
CA TRP A 50 -8.65 -0.14 -17.60
C TRP A 50 -9.56 -0.79 -16.55
N VAL A 51 -9.58 -0.27 -15.31
CA VAL A 51 -10.45 -0.79 -14.26
C VAL A 51 -11.89 -0.34 -14.53
N ALA A 52 -12.77 -1.30 -14.76
CA ALA A 52 -14.21 -1.04 -14.87
C ALA A 52 -14.79 -0.64 -13.51
N ASP A 53 -15.68 0.35 -13.52
CA ASP A 53 -16.42 0.86 -12.35
C ASP A 53 -15.53 1.11 -11.11
N PRO A 54 -14.52 1.99 -11.21
CA PRO A 54 -13.60 2.24 -10.10
C PRO A 54 -14.34 2.87 -8.92
N LEU A 55 -13.97 2.47 -7.70
CA LEU A 55 -14.56 3.02 -6.47
C LEU A 55 -14.11 4.46 -6.20
N GLY A 56 -12.97 4.87 -6.78
CA GLY A 56 -12.41 6.22 -6.75
C GLY A 56 -11.09 6.28 -7.52
N LYS A 57 -10.45 7.45 -7.60
CA LYS A 57 -9.16 7.63 -8.32
C LYS A 57 -7.94 7.02 -7.63
N TYR A 58 -7.98 6.85 -6.32
CA TYR A 58 -6.87 6.37 -5.50
C TYR A 58 -7.27 5.18 -4.65
N TYR A 59 -6.46 4.14 -4.66
CA TYR A 59 -6.58 2.97 -3.79
C TYR A 59 -5.42 2.95 -2.79
N LEU A 60 -5.76 2.79 -1.52
CA LEU A 60 -4.81 2.65 -0.43
C LEU A 60 -5.03 1.31 0.26
N TYR A 61 -4.09 0.40 0.05
CA TYR A 61 -4.06 -0.91 0.70
C TYR A 61 -3.28 -0.83 2.00
N PHE A 62 -3.81 -1.37 3.10
CA PHE A 62 -3.11 -1.33 4.38
C PHE A 62 -3.46 -2.52 5.28
N ALA A 63 -2.51 -2.87 6.15
CA ALA A 63 -2.70 -3.93 7.15
C ALA A 63 -2.81 -3.32 8.55
N ASP A 64 -3.70 -3.88 9.36
CA ASP A 64 -3.69 -3.65 10.81
C ASP A 64 -2.57 -4.46 11.48
N HIS A 65 -2.14 -4.06 12.68
CA HIS A 65 -1.01 -4.70 13.36
C HIS A 65 -1.27 -6.15 13.78
N LYS A 66 -2.53 -6.61 13.70
CA LYS A 66 -2.90 -8.01 13.95
C LYS A 66 -2.75 -8.87 12.69
N GLY A 67 -2.51 -8.27 11.53
CA GLY A 67 -2.15 -8.95 10.28
C GLY A 67 -3.23 -9.88 9.73
N ARG A 68 -4.47 -9.77 10.24
CA ARG A 68 -5.54 -10.72 9.88
C ARG A 68 -6.15 -10.39 8.52
N TYR A 69 -6.07 -9.13 8.11
CA TYR A 69 -6.70 -8.62 6.90
C TYR A 69 -5.81 -7.56 6.22
N ILE A 70 -5.77 -7.60 4.90
CA ILE A 70 -5.37 -6.45 4.08
C ILE A 70 -6.65 -5.69 3.78
N ARG A 71 -6.73 -4.40 4.11
CA ARG A 71 -7.89 -3.52 3.88
C ARG A 71 -7.66 -2.66 2.65
N LEU A 72 -8.75 -2.27 2.00
CA LEU A 72 -8.77 -1.27 0.93
C LEU A 72 -9.52 -0.03 1.39
N ALA A 73 -8.86 1.12 1.33
CA ALA A 73 -9.51 2.42 1.34
C ALA A 73 -9.47 3.04 -0.06
N TYR A 74 -10.50 3.79 -0.43
CA TYR A 74 -10.55 4.49 -1.72
C TYR A 74 -11.00 5.95 -1.55
N SER A 75 -10.53 6.81 -2.46
CA SER A 75 -10.87 8.24 -2.50
C SER A 75 -10.67 8.79 -3.91
N ASP A 76 -11.40 9.84 -4.27
CA ASP A 76 -11.15 10.63 -5.48
C ASP A 76 -10.08 11.71 -5.29
N GLU A 77 -9.72 12.01 -4.05
CA GLU A 77 -8.68 12.99 -3.70
C GLU A 77 -7.67 12.41 -2.71
N LEU A 78 -6.38 12.76 -2.87
CA LEU A 78 -5.30 12.31 -1.99
C LEU A 78 -5.50 12.74 -0.52
N THR A 79 -6.16 13.87 -0.30
CA THR A 79 -6.51 14.43 1.01
C THR A 79 -7.77 13.79 1.62
N GLY A 80 -8.46 12.90 0.89
CA GLY A 80 -9.71 12.29 1.31
C GLY A 80 -10.96 13.08 0.86
N PRO A 81 -12.15 12.72 1.36
CA PRO A 81 -12.41 11.73 2.40
C PRO A 81 -12.17 10.29 1.92
N TRP A 82 -11.53 9.50 2.77
CA TRP A 82 -11.27 8.08 2.49
C TRP A 82 -12.44 7.21 2.95
N LYS A 83 -12.87 6.27 2.09
CA LYS A 83 -13.91 5.28 2.42
C LYS A 83 -13.31 3.89 2.49
N ILE A 84 -13.67 3.11 3.50
CA ILE A 84 -13.27 1.70 3.60
C ILE A 84 -14.19 0.85 2.75
N HIS A 85 -13.62 -0.01 1.91
CA HIS A 85 -14.36 -1.03 1.20
C HIS A 85 -14.72 -2.17 2.17
N GLU A 86 -16.02 -2.39 2.40
CA GLU A 86 -16.52 -3.32 3.43
C GLU A 86 -16.49 -4.80 3.02
N ALA A 87 -16.50 -5.10 1.72
CA ALA A 87 -16.61 -6.47 1.25
C ALA A 87 -15.32 -7.27 1.53
N GLY A 88 -15.44 -8.24 2.43
CA GLY A 88 -14.70 -9.51 2.43
C GLY A 88 -13.22 -9.40 2.12
N LEU A 89 -12.45 -8.82 3.03
CA LEU A 89 -11.00 -8.92 2.96
C LEU A 89 -10.63 -10.37 3.18
N TYR A 90 -10.10 -11.02 2.15
CA TYR A 90 -9.66 -12.41 2.21
C TYR A 90 -8.73 -12.58 3.40
N PRO A 91 -8.98 -13.55 4.30
CA PRO A 91 -8.01 -13.92 5.31
C PRO A 91 -6.66 -14.21 4.65
N LEU A 92 -5.56 -13.72 5.24
CA LEU A 92 -4.23 -13.96 4.69
C LEU A 92 -3.96 -15.48 4.49
N SER A 93 -4.52 -16.33 5.35
CA SER A 93 -4.48 -17.79 5.22
C SER A 93 -5.09 -18.30 3.91
N SER A 94 -6.16 -17.67 3.42
CA SER A 94 -6.79 -18.02 2.14
C SER A 94 -5.92 -17.68 0.92
N LEU A 95 -5.02 -16.71 1.04
CA LEU A 95 -4.07 -16.36 -0.02
C LEU A 95 -2.87 -17.32 -0.10
N ILE A 96 -2.45 -17.87 1.04
CA ILE A 96 -1.31 -18.80 1.12
C ILE A 96 -1.73 -20.24 0.72
N SER A 97 -3.00 -20.61 0.92
CA SER A 97 -3.49 -21.96 0.59
C SER A 97 -3.56 -22.28 -0.92
N ARG A 98 -3.41 -21.30 -1.82
CA ARG A 98 -3.47 -21.51 -3.28
C ARG A 98 -2.15 -21.97 -3.92
N ARG A 99 -1.06 -22.11 -3.15
CA ARG A 99 0.21 -22.70 -3.62
C ARG A 99 0.48 -24.03 -2.92
N SER A 100 -0.25 -25.07 -3.30
CA SER A 100 0.22 -26.44 -3.23
C SER A 100 -0.53 -27.27 -4.28
N PRO A 101 0.12 -27.68 -5.40
CA PRO A 101 -0.35 -28.86 -6.10
C PRO A 101 0.07 -30.05 -5.24
N SER A 102 -0.89 -30.68 -4.58
CA SER A 102 -0.73 -32.00 -3.99
C SER A 102 -0.40 -32.98 -5.13
N ASN A 103 0.87 -33.31 -5.30
CA ASN A 103 1.24 -34.41 -6.18
C ASN A 103 0.96 -35.71 -5.41
N HIS A 104 -0.15 -36.36 -5.75
CA HIS A 104 -0.38 -37.75 -5.43
C HIS A 104 0.54 -38.61 -6.29
N ARG A 105 1.42 -39.37 -5.64
CA ARG A 105 1.74 -40.77 -5.94
C ARG A 105 2.56 -41.36 -4.80
#